data_AF-A0A935GQ01-F1
#
_entry.id   AF-A0A935GQ01-F1
#
_cell.length_a   1.000
_cell.length_b   1.000
_cell.length_c   1.000
_cell.angle_alpha   90.00
_cell.angle_beta   90.00
_cell.angle_gamma   90.00
#
_symmetry.space_group_name_H-M   'P 1'
#
loop_
_entity.id
_entity.type
_entity.pdbx_description
1 polymer ?
#
loop_
_entity_poly.entity_id
_entity_poly.type
_entity_poly.pdbx_seq_one_letter_code
_entity_poly.pdbx_strand_id
1 'polypeptide(L)'
;MKLKLLCATLTFTLGLACTGLYAQSAQSTQSVVITDAWVRATVPGQKATGAFMKLTAKESTKLVAVSSPVAAVVEIHEMKVDNDIMQMRAMQDGLDLPAGKAVELKPGAYHVMLMDLKETLTKDRTIRLTLIFKDTKGVESKTEITLPVATTAPGSAPAAPRMGLTDMGHKH
;
A
#
# COMPACT_ATOMS: atom_id res chain seq x y z
N MET A 1 75.29 24.18 -35.92
CA MET A 1 74.55 25.45 -36.07
C MET A 1 73.06 25.16 -36.19
N LYS A 2 72.29 25.67 -35.21
CA LYS A 2 70.87 26.09 -35.20
C LYS A 2 69.86 25.53 -36.26
N LEU A 3 68.81 24.90 -35.71
CA LEU A 3 67.37 25.28 -35.81
C LEU A 3 66.41 24.41 -36.65
N LYS A 4 65.19 24.30 -36.09
CA LYS A 4 63.84 24.17 -36.69
C LYS A 4 63.20 22.79 -36.47
N LEU A 5 62.20 22.64 -35.60
CA LEU A 5 60.82 23.19 -35.55
C LEU A 5 59.80 22.16 -36.09
N LEU A 6 58.87 21.84 -35.20
CA LEU A 6 57.42 21.66 -35.41
C LEU A 6 56.83 20.36 -35.99
N CYS A 7 55.67 20.04 -35.39
CA CYS A 7 54.55 19.24 -35.88
C CYS A 7 54.75 17.73 -35.97
N ALA A 8 53.76 16.88 -35.71
CA ALA A 8 52.43 16.99 -35.11
C ALA A 8 51.90 15.54 -35.14
N THR A 9 51.12 15.19 -34.11
CA THR A 9 50.07 14.16 -34.10
C THR A 9 50.43 12.71 -34.48
N LEU A 10 50.11 11.76 -33.58
CA LEU A 10 49.17 10.68 -33.92
C LEU A 10 48.77 9.87 -32.66
N THR A 11 47.53 10.09 -32.24
CA THR A 11 46.56 9.13 -31.65
C THR A 11 47.10 7.88 -30.94
N PHE A 12 47.02 7.89 -29.61
CA PHE A 12 47.07 6.69 -28.78
C PHE A 12 45.63 6.22 -28.50
N THR A 13 45.18 5.20 -29.23
CA THR A 13 43.93 4.48 -28.97
C THR A 13 44.05 3.71 -27.66
N LEU A 14 43.40 4.20 -26.60
CA LEU A 14 43.16 3.43 -25.38
C LEU A 14 41.68 3.06 -25.32
N GLY A 15 41.37 1.83 -25.72
CA GLY A 15 40.04 1.27 -25.68
C GLY A 15 39.51 1.21 -24.25
N LEU A 16 38.59 2.11 -23.94
CA LEU A 16 37.83 2.12 -22.69
C LEU A 16 36.68 1.12 -22.83
N ALA A 17 36.89 -0.10 -22.33
CA ALA A 17 35.83 -1.08 -22.17
C ALA A 17 34.82 -0.57 -21.14
N CYS A 18 33.71 0.01 -21.62
CA CYS A 18 32.54 0.26 -20.78
C CYS A 18 31.86 -1.09 -20.47
N THR A 19 32.35 -1.77 -19.44
CA THR A 19 31.60 -2.82 -18.75
C THR A 19 30.40 -2.17 -18.08
N GLY A 20 29.26 -2.20 -18.78
CA GLY A 20 27.97 -1.82 -18.21
C GLY A 20 27.64 -2.71 -17.02
N LEU A 21 27.84 -2.19 -15.81
CA LEU A 21 27.30 -2.78 -14.58
C LEU A 21 25.78 -2.65 -14.66
N TYR A 22 25.11 -3.68 -15.14
CA TYR A 22 23.68 -3.85 -14.92
C TYR A 22 23.49 -4.11 -13.42
N ALA A 23 23.11 -3.07 -12.69
CA ALA A 23 22.64 -3.21 -11.32
C ALA A 23 21.32 -4.00 -11.39
N GLN A 24 21.40 -5.33 -11.29
CA GLN A 24 20.24 -6.17 -11.04
C GLN A 24 19.73 -5.77 -9.64
N SER A 25 18.72 -4.91 -9.59
CA SER A 25 17.97 -4.69 -8.36
C SER A 25 17.30 -6.02 -8.01
N ALA A 26 17.93 -6.78 -7.11
CA ALA A 26 17.35 -7.98 -6.56
C ALA A 26 16.04 -7.59 -5.85
N GLN A 27 14.91 -7.78 -6.51
CA GLN A 27 13.62 -7.78 -5.84
C GLN A 27 13.65 -8.98 -4.89
N SER A 28 14.05 -8.74 -3.65
CA SER A 28 13.78 -9.67 -2.56
C SER A 28 12.27 -9.77 -2.47
N THR A 29 11.69 -10.82 -3.04
CA THR A 29 10.29 -11.17 -2.87
C THR A 29 10.13 -11.61 -1.43
N GLN A 30 9.93 -10.64 -0.53
CA GLN A 30 9.47 -10.93 0.81
C GLN A 30 8.20 -11.77 0.69
N SER A 31 8.23 -12.96 1.28
CA SER A 31 7.12 -13.92 1.22
C SER A 31 6.01 -13.45 2.18
N VAL A 32 5.29 -12.41 1.77
CA VAL A 32 4.07 -11.95 2.44
C VAL A 32 2.89 -12.50 1.66
N VAL A 33 2.12 -13.36 2.33
CA VAL A 33 0.88 -13.91 1.79
C VAL A 33 -0.23 -12.90 2.06
N ILE A 34 -0.91 -12.47 1.01
CA ILE A 34 -2.01 -11.52 1.07
C ILE A 34 -3.28 -12.26 0.69
N THR A 35 -4.26 -12.32 1.59
CA THR A 35 -5.57 -12.94 1.32
C THR A 35 -6.69 -11.98 1.66
N ASP A 36 -7.90 -12.29 1.17
CA ASP A 36 -9.12 -11.54 1.51
C ASP A 36 -8.98 -10.02 1.26
N ALA A 37 -8.21 -9.65 0.24
CA ALA A 37 -7.94 -8.26 -0.11
C ALA A 37 -9.10 -7.67 -0.90
N TRP A 38 -9.65 -6.55 -0.45
CA TRP A 38 -10.73 -5.81 -1.12
C TRP A 38 -10.71 -4.33 -0.74
N VAL A 39 -11.35 -3.49 -1.55
CA VAL A 39 -11.50 -2.06 -1.28
C VAL A 39 -12.97 -1.71 -1.17
N ARG A 40 -13.30 -0.82 -0.24
CA ARG A 40 -14.68 -0.35 -0.08
C ARG A 40 -15.09 0.54 -1.26
N ALA A 41 -16.24 0.24 -1.85
CA ALA A 41 -16.85 1.08 -2.87
C ALA A 41 -17.19 2.46 -2.32
N THR A 42 -17.00 3.48 -3.15
CA THR A 42 -17.28 4.89 -2.82
C THR A 42 -18.52 5.37 -3.55
N VAL A 43 -19.27 6.26 -2.92
CA VAL A 43 -20.38 6.96 -3.59
C VAL A 43 -19.87 8.24 -4.29
N PRO A 44 -20.59 8.77 -5.30
CA PRO A 44 -20.25 10.05 -5.90
C PRO A 44 -20.10 11.15 -4.85
N GLY A 45 -19.00 11.88 -4.90
CA GLY A 45 -18.67 12.94 -3.93
C GLY A 45 -17.78 12.50 -2.77
N GLN A 46 -17.62 11.21 -2.51
CA GLN A 46 -16.61 10.73 -1.55
C GLN A 46 -15.21 10.77 -2.15
N LYS A 47 -14.27 11.37 -1.41
CA LYS A 47 -12.85 11.49 -1.79
C LYS A 47 -11.91 10.58 -1.00
N ALA A 48 -12.45 9.80 -0.06
CA ALA A 48 -11.69 8.87 0.74
C ALA A 48 -12.39 7.50 0.82
N THR A 49 -11.61 6.42 0.88
CA THR A 49 -12.09 5.06 1.10
C THR A 49 -11.11 4.24 1.93
N GLY A 50 -11.55 3.06 2.39
CA GLY A 50 -10.73 2.09 3.10
C GLY A 50 -10.49 0.83 2.26
N ALA A 51 -9.25 0.35 2.27
CA ALA A 51 -8.86 -0.96 1.79
C ALA A 51 -8.53 -1.90 2.96
N PHE A 52 -8.93 -3.16 2.79
CA PHE A 52 -8.92 -4.20 3.81
C PHE A 52 -8.31 -5.46 3.21
N MET A 53 -7.53 -6.18 4.01
CA MET A 53 -6.79 -7.36 3.58
C MET A 53 -6.23 -8.10 4.79
N LYS A 54 -5.89 -9.37 4.63
CA LYS A 54 -5.14 -10.14 5.60
C LYS A 54 -3.70 -10.31 5.13
N LEU A 55 -2.76 -9.92 5.96
CA LEU A 55 -1.33 -9.99 5.68
C LEU A 55 -0.69 -11.03 6.59
N THR A 56 -0.04 -12.04 6.01
CA THR A 56 0.74 -13.04 6.74
C THR A 56 2.16 -13.05 6.22
N ALA A 57 3.09 -12.52 7.00
CA ALA A 57 4.50 -12.52 6.64
C ALA A 57 5.18 -13.81 7.11
N LYS A 58 5.99 -14.44 6.25
CA LYS A 58 6.79 -15.61 6.64
C LYS A 58 7.92 -15.24 7.62
N GLU A 59 8.44 -14.04 7.48
CA GLU A 59 9.50 -13.46 8.32
C GLU A 59 8.99 -12.17 8.96
N SER A 60 9.62 -11.74 10.06
CA SER A 60 9.25 -10.48 10.71
C SER A 60 9.57 -9.32 9.78
N THR A 61 8.54 -8.57 9.40
CA THR A 61 8.65 -7.44 8.48
C THR A 61 7.69 -6.35 8.91
N LYS A 62 7.80 -5.17 8.31
CA LYS A 62 6.98 -4.02 8.60
C LYS A 62 6.42 -3.47 7.31
N LEU A 63 5.10 -3.30 7.23
CA LEU A 63 4.47 -2.56 6.15
C LEU A 63 4.67 -1.07 6.41
N VAL A 64 5.63 -0.44 5.73
CA VAL A 64 6.01 0.96 5.97
C VAL A 64 5.20 1.95 5.14
N ALA A 65 4.75 1.54 3.96
CA ALA A 65 3.99 2.40 3.07
C ALA A 65 3.12 1.59 2.12
N VAL A 66 2.09 2.25 1.62
CA VAL A 66 1.21 1.72 0.57
C VAL A 66 1.03 2.84 -0.45
N SER A 67 0.90 2.48 -1.73
CA SER A 67 0.63 3.44 -2.79
C SER A 67 -0.35 2.86 -3.80
N SER A 68 -1.11 3.74 -4.46
CA SER A 68 -2.06 3.35 -5.49
C SER A 68 -2.14 4.43 -6.56
N PRO A 69 -2.30 4.08 -7.85
CA PRO A 69 -2.50 5.09 -8.90
C PRO A 69 -3.85 5.83 -8.80
N VAL A 70 -4.85 5.23 -8.13
CA VAL A 70 -6.23 5.79 -8.04
C VAL A 70 -6.39 6.85 -6.95
N ALA A 71 -5.44 6.94 -6.01
CA ALA A 71 -5.45 7.85 -4.88
C ALA A 71 -4.18 8.71 -4.87
N ALA A 72 -4.25 9.97 -4.46
CA ALA A 72 -3.05 10.78 -4.31
C ALA A 72 -2.32 10.52 -2.99
N VAL A 73 -3.08 10.21 -1.94
CA VAL A 73 -2.55 9.96 -0.59
C VAL A 73 -3.06 8.60 -0.12
N VAL A 74 -2.16 7.78 0.41
CA VAL A 74 -2.51 6.48 0.97
C VAL A 74 -1.83 6.34 2.33
N GLU A 75 -2.62 6.11 3.37
CA GLU A 75 -2.16 6.03 4.75
C GLU A 75 -2.62 4.73 5.41
N ILE A 76 -1.92 4.30 6.45
CA ILE A 76 -2.31 3.16 7.27
C ILE A 76 -2.89 3.71 8.56
N HIS A 77 -4.13 3.36 8.88
CA HIS A 77 -4.84 3.85 10.05
C HIS A 77 -5.14 2.69 11.01
N GLU A 78 -4.92 2.92 12.29
CA GLU A 78 -5.34 2.04 13.37
C GLU A 78 -6.57 2.60 14.08
N MET A 79 -7.46 1.71 14.50
CA MET A 79 -8.54 2.01 15.43
C MET A 79 -8.13 1.48 16.80
N LYS A 80 -7.90 2.38 17.75
CA LYS A 80 -7.59 2.00 19.14
C LYS A 80 -8.66 2.56 20.06
N VAL A 81 -9.14 1.72 20.96
CA VAL A 81 -10.00 2.16 22.07
C VAL A 81 -9.06 2.76 23.11
N ASP A 82 -9.21 4.05 23.36
CA ASP A 82 -8.53 4.77 24.43
C ASP A 82 -9.59 5.41 25.31
N ASN A 83 -9.65 5.01 26.58
CA ASN A 83 -10.64 5.48 27.56
C ASN A 83 -12.10 5.37 27.05
N ASP A 84 -12.49 4.19 26.56
CA ASP A 84 -13.81 3.90 25.96
C ASP A 84 -14.16 4.70 24.69
N ILE A 85 -13.24 5.53 24.19
CA ILE A 85 -13.39 6.28 22.95
C ILE A 85 -12.62 5.55 21.85
N MET A 86 -13.33 5.15 20.78
CA MET A 86 -12.67 4.69 19.55
C MET A 86 -11.97 5.87 18.87
N GLN A 87 -10.64 5.86 18.86
CA GLN A 87 -9.82 6.83 18.15
C GLN A 87 -9.22 6.18 16.88
N MET A 88 -9.36 6.89 15.77
CA MET A 88 -8.66 6.58 14.53
C MET A 88 -7.33 7.32 14.52
N ARG A 89 -6.22 6.61 14.33
CA ARG A 89 -4.87 7.20 14.31
C ARG A 89 -4.11 6.74 13.08
N ALA A 90 -3.51 7.69 12.36
CA ALA A 90 -2.59 7.37 11.28
C ALA A 90 -1.28 6.81 11.84
N MET A 91 -0.82 5.68 11.31
CA MET A 91 0.41 5.02 11.68
C MET A 91 1.55 5.45 10.76
N GLN A 92 2.34 6.45 11.19
CA GLN A 92 3.51 6.92 10.42
C GLN A 92 4.66 5.90 10.44
N ASP A 93 4.77 5.12 11.53
CA ASP A 93 5.78 4.08 11.69
C ASP A 93 5.47 2.78 10.93
N GLY A 94 4.36 2.74 10.19
CA GLY A 94 3.87 1.56 9.50
C GLY A 94 3.22 0.51 10.41
N LEU A 95 2.87 -0.64 9.84
CA LEU A 95 2.25 -1.76 10.53
C LEU A 95 3.26 -2.91 10.69
N ASP A 96 3.56 -3.28 11.93
CA ASP A 96 4.42 -4.43 12.24
C ASP A 96 3.72 -5.75 11.89
N LEU A 97 4.41 -6.60 11.13
CA LEU A 97 3.96 -7.93 10.73
C LEU A 97 4.88 -8.99 11.35
N PRO A 98 4.49 -9.58 12.49
CA PRO A 98 5.28 -10.64 13.12
C PRO A 98 5.33 -11.89 12.24
N ALA A 99 6.49 -12.56 12.22
CA ALA A 99 6.68 -13.80 11.48
C ALA A 99 5.61 -14.86 11.82
N GLY A 100 4.97 -15.41 10.78
CA GLY A 100 3.97 -16.47 10.89
C GLY A 100 2.63 -16.04 11.48
N LYS A 101 2.45 -14.76 11.84
CA LYS A 101 1.18 -14.24 12.36
C LYS A 101 0.41 -13.51 11.27
N ALA A 102 -0.86 -13.86 11.13
CA ALA A 102 -1.78 -13.13 10.27
C ALA A 102 -2.22 -11.85 10.97
N VAL A 103 -2.00 -10.71 10.32
CA VAL A 103 -2.51 -9.40 10.73
C VAL A 103 -3.68 -9.04 9.82
N GLU A 104 -4.85 -8.89 10.43
CA GLU A 104 -6.09 -8.57 9.73
C GLU A 104 -6.31 -7.06 9.67
N LEU A 105 -6.40 -6.53 8.46
CA LEU A 105 -6.90 -5.18 8.21
C LEU A 105 -8.40 -5.28 7.95
N LYS A 106 -9.20 -4.90 8.95
CA LYS A 106 -10.66 -4.98 8.93
C LYS A 106 -11.31 -3.71 9.52
N PRO A 107 -12.57 -3.43 9.18
CA PRO A 107 -13.30 -2.33 9.80
C PRO A 107 -13.28 -2.44 11.33
N GLY A 108 -12.88 -1.37 12.01
CA GLY A 108 -12.75 -1.33 13.48
C GLY A 108 -11.41 -1.79 14.04
N ALA A 109 -10.45 -2.17 13.19
CA ALA A 109 -9.06 -2.42 13.56
C ALA A 109 -8.13 -1.62 12.64
N TYR A 110 -7.17 -2.28 11.97
CA TYR A 110 -6.29 -1.64 10.99
C TYR A 110 -6.98 -1.54 9.62
N HIS A 111 -6.71 -0.47 8.88
CA HIS A 111 -7.16 -0.32 7.51
C HIS A 111 -6.25 0.62 6.73
N VAL A 112 -6.20 0.45 5.41
CA VAL A 112 -5.49 1.38 4.53
C VAL A 112 -6.47 2.44 4.06
N MET A 113 -6.27 3.70 4.43
CA MET A 113 -7.07 4.83 4.00
C MET A 113 -6.51 5.37 2.68
N LEU A 114 -7.31 5.34 1.62
CA LEU A 114 -7.00 5.96 0.34
C LEU A 114 -7.73 7.31 0.29
N MET A 115 -6.98 8.41 0.21
CA MET A 115 -7.49 9.78 0.16
C MET A 115 -7.16 10.45 -1.18
N ASP A 116 -7.90 11.52 -1.48
CA ASP A 116 -7.82 12.24 -2.74
C ASP A 116 -7.97 11.31 -3.95
N LEU A 117 -9.08 10.57 -3.94
CA LEU A 117 -9.46 9.70 -5.04
C LEU A 117 -9.67 10.51 -6.33
N LYS A 118 -8.93 10.12 -7.37
CA LYS A 118 -9.01 10.72 -8.71
C LYS A 118 -10.30 10.33 -9.43
N GLU A 119 -10.83 9.15 -9.10
CA GLU A 119 -12.02 8.56 -9.68
C GLU A 119 -12.88 7.89 -8.61
N THR A 120 -14.18 7.79 -8.88
CA THR A 120 -15.12 7.08 -8.01
C THR A 120 -14.92 5.58 -8.17
N LEU A 121 -14.66 4.87 -7.07
CA LEU A 121 -14.53 3.42 -7.06
C LEU A 121 -15.91 2.76 -6.97
N THR A 122 -16.43 2.32 -8.11
CA THR A 122 -17.70 1.59 -8.18
C THR A 122 -17.51 0.10 -7.90
N LYS A 123 -18.57 -0.55 -7.43
CA LYS A 123 -18.62 -2.01 -7.26
C LYS A 123 -18.15 -2.73 -8.55
N ASP A 124 -17.49 -3.87 -8.36
CA ASP A 124 -17.00 -4.77 -9.42
C ASP A 124 -15.85 -4.19 -10.29
N ARG A 125 -15.31 -3.02 -9.91
CA ARG A 125 -14.00 -2.54 -10.39
C ARG A 125 -12.87 -3.28 -9.67
N THR A 126 -11.69 -3.24 -10.25
CA THR A 126 -10.45 -3.64 -9.59
C THR A 126 -9.47 -2.47 -9.57
N ILE A 127 -8.74 -2.32 -8.47
CA ILE A 127 -7.68 -1.31 -8.34
C ILE A 127 -6.35 -1.98 -8.08
N ARG A 128 -5.27 -1.35 -8.52
CA ARG A 128 -3.90 -1.78 -8.19
C ARG A 128 -3.44 -1.09 -6.92
N LEU A 129 -2.77 -1.84 -6.07
CA LEU A 129 -2.18 -1.35 -4.82
C LEU A 129 -0.77 -1.90 -4.71
N THR A 130 0.19 -1.04 -4.42
CA THR A 130 1.58 -1.42 -4.19
C THR A 130 1.88 -1.28 -2.71
N LEU A 131 2.16 -2.39 -2.04
CA LEU A 131 2.57 -2.44 -0.64
C LEU A 131 4.09 -2.42 -0.55
N ILE A 132 4.63 -1.62 0.34
CA ILE A 132 6.06 -1.46 0.58
C ILE A 132 6.38 -2.02 1.96
N PHE A 133 7.09 -3.13 1.98
CA PHE A 133 7.52 -3.83 3.19
C PHE A 133 8.98 -3.54 3.47
N LYS A 134 9.34 -3.44 4.75
CA LYS A 134 10.71 -3.26 5.22
C LYS A 134 11.05 -4.38 6.18
N ASP A 135 12.06 -5.17 5.85
CA ASP A 135 12.50 -6.27 6.70
C ASP A 135 13.30 -5.77 7.93
N THR A 136 13.68 -6.71 8.80
CA THR A 136 14.53 -6.42 9.97
C THR A 136 15.95 -5.96 9.60
N LYS A 137 16.40 -6.16 8.36
CA LYS A 137 17.69 -5.69 7.82
C LYS A 137 17.59 -4.31 7.16
N GLY A 138 16.39 -3.73 7.11
CA GLY A 138 16.11 -2.46 6.47
C GLY A 138 15.94 -2.50 4.95
N VAL A 139 15.84 -3.70 4.35
CA VAL A 139 15.61 -3.88 2.91
C VAL A 139 14.14 -3.67 2.60
N GLU A 140 13.87 -2.81 1.62
CA GLU A 140 12.52 -2.53 1.15
C GLU A 140 12.13 -3.45 -0.02
N SER A 141 10.92 -4.02 0.06
CA SER A 141 10.32 -4.83 -1.01
C SER A 141 8.96 -4.27 -1.38
N LYS A 142 8.69 -4.21 -2.68
CA LYS A 142 7.42 -3.75 -3.22
C LYS A 142 6.62 -4.93 -3.74
N THR A 143 5.38 -5.07 -3.28
CA THR A 143 4.44 -6.08 -3.73
C THR A 143 3.24 -5.39 -4.34
N GLU A 144 3.02 -5.59 -5.63
CA GLU A 144 1.80 -5.11 -6.30
C GLU A 144 0.72 -6.19 -6.20
N ILE A 145 -0.47 -5.78 -5.78
CA ILE A 145 -1.67 -6.60 -5.75
C ILE A 145 -2.82 -5.88 -6.47
N THR A 146 -3.77 -6.66 -6.97
CA THR A 146 -5.03 -6.15 -7.51
C THR A 146 -6.16 -6.48 -6.55
N LEU A 147 -6.92 -5.48 -6.12
CA LEU A 147 -8.03 -5.65 -5.18
C LEU A 147 -9.36 -5.39 -5.88
N PRO A 148 -10.38 -6.25 -5.71
CA PRO A 148 -11.74 -5.96 -6.12
C PRO A 148 -12.37 -4.89 -5.22
N VAL A 149 -13.21 -4.05 -5.83
CA VAL A 149 -14.03 -3.04 -5.16
C VAL A 149 -15.37 -3.65 -4.80
N ALA A 150 -15.69 -3.67 -3.50
CA ALA A 150 -16.92 -4.23 -2.97
C ALA A 150 -17.56 -3.30 -1.92
N THR A 151 -18.88 -3.41 -1.72
CA THR A 151 -19.60 -2.63 -0.70
C THR A 151 -19.41 -3.18 0.72
N THR A 152 -19.09 -4.46 0.82
CA THR A 152 -18.88 -5.22 2.06
C THR A 152 -17.74 -6.22 1.86
N ALA A 153 -17.16 -6.71 2.96
CA ALA A 153 -16.11 -7.72 2.88
C ALA A 153 -16.61 -8.97 2.13
N PRO A 154 -15.83 -9.52 1.18
CA PRO A 154 -16.19 -10.75 0.50
C PRO A 154 -16.33 -11.88 1.52
N GLY A 155 -17.51 -12.52 1.57
CA GLY A 155 -17.82 -13.56 2.55
C GLY A 155 -18.43 -13.07 3.88
N SER A 156 -18.48 -11.76 4.13
CA SER A 156 -19.33 -11.22 5.21
C SER A 156 -20.75 -11.10 4.68
N ALA A 157 -21.68 -11.85 5.28
CA ALA A 157 -23.10 -11.68 5.05
C ALA A 157 -23.45 -10.18 5.16
N PRO A 158 -24.31 -9.64 4.28
CA PRO A 158 -24.69 -8.25 4.37
C PRO A 158 -25.24 -8.00 5.77
N ALA A 159 -24.62 -7.05 6.48
CA ALA A 159 -25.19 -6.56 7.73
C ALA A 159 -26.62 -6.12 7.41
N ALA A 160 -27.59 -6.86 7.95
CA ALA A 160 -28.99 -6.61 7.71
C ALA A 160 -29.28 -5.13 7.97
N PRO A 161 -30.09 -4.46 7.14
CA PRO A 161 -30.51 -3.10 7.45
C PRO A 161 -31.17 -3.16 8.83
N ARG A 162 -30.64 -2.40 9.80
CA ARG A 162 -31.37 -2.10 11.03
C ARG A 162 -32.61 -1.34 10.59
N MET A 163 -33.68 -2.08 10.36
CA MET A 163 -35.02 -1.58 10.09
C MET A 163 -35.33 -0.64 11.23
N GLY A 164 -35.57 0.63 10.90
CA GLY A 164 -35.84 1.68 11.86
C GLY A 164 -36.95 1.25 12.80
N LEU A 165 -36.69 1.39 14.10
CA LEU A 165 -37.71 1.34 15.13
C LEU A 165 -38.63 2.55 14.86
N THR A 166 -39.74 2.27 14.16
CA THR A 166 -40.85 3.17 13.96
C THR A 166 -41.39 3.68 15.29
N ASP A 167 -41.43 5.00 15.41
CA ASP A 167 -42.55 5.79 15.94
C ASP A 167 -43.45 5.10 16.98
N MET A 168 -43.27 5.45 18.26
CA MET A 168 -44.36 5.41 19.22
C MET A 168 -44.56 6.82 19.77
N GLY A 169 -45.55 7.50 19.21
CA GLY A 169 -46.02 8.79 19.64
C GLY A 169 -46.39 8.82 21.12
N HIS A 170 -45.77 9.74 21.85
CA HIS A 170 -46.33 10.31 23.07
C HIS A 170 -47.24 11.47 22.67
N LYS A 171 -48.54 11.31 22.87
CA LYS A 171 -49.45 12.45 23.04
C LYS A 171 -50.22 12.26 24.34
N HIS A 172 -50.11 13.31 25.15
CA HIS A 172 -50.95 13.66 26.29
C HIS A 172 -52.44 13.72 25.92
#